data_AF-A0A3C0N7G7-F1
#
_entry.id   AF-A0A3C0N7G7-F1
#
_cell.length_a   1.000
_cell.length_b   1.000
_cell.length_c   1.000
_cell.angle_alpha   90.00
_cell.angle_beta   90.00
_cell.angle_gamma   90.00
#
_symmetry.space_group_name_H-M   'P 1'
#
loop_
_entity.id
_entity.type
_entity.pdbx_description
1 polymer ?
#
loop_
_entity_poly.entity_id
_entity_poly.type
_entity_poly.pdbx_seq_one_letter_code
_entity_poly.pdbx_strand_id
1 'polypeptide(L)'
;MANSLQSLFQAIAQARDENELRSHVMVRVSEYFAAQRWGLFFFDQLPSIEINIRGIVKLALSVEHNPVFRYLVEHHAPVHEELLLPPGMWKTICSRFDHGHVMAGPIVSNSCLVGAVGFTRVRGTPAFEAQDIADLSALCLHLS
;
A
#
# COMPACT_ATOMS: atom_id res chain seq x y z
N MET A 1 24.36 -2.73 -2.16
CA MET A 1 23.63 -2.86 -0.88
C MET A 1 22.76 -1.64 -0.54
N ALA A 2 22.57 -0.66 -1.45
CA ALA A 2 21.78 0.55 -1.13
C ALA A 2 20.27 0.28 -0.96
N ASN A 3 19.73 -0.74 -1.64
CA ASN A 3 18.29 -1.04 -1.66
C ASN A 3 18.01 -2.50 -1.25
N SER A 4 18.46 -2.92 -0.07
CA SER A 4 18.02 -4.19 0.52
C SER A 4 16.85 -3.96 1.46
N LEU A 5 16.02 -4.97 1.67
CA LEU A 5 14.90 -4.90 2.61
C LEU A 5 15.36 -4.49 4.03
N GLN A 6 16.52 -4.99 4.47
CA GLN A 6 17.09 -4.65 5.78
C GLN A 6 17.50 -3.18 5.89
N SER A 7 17.94 -2.54 4.79
CA SER A 7 18.30 -1.12 4.83
C SER A 7 17.06 -0.23 4.92
N LEU A 8 15.89 -0.73 4.50
CA LEU A 8 14.60 -0.06 4.71
C LEU A 8 14.19 -0.14 6.19
N PHE A 9 14.35 -1.29 6.85
CA PHE A 9 14.03 -1.42 8.28
C PHE A 9 14.86 -0.46 9.13
N GLN A 10 16.15 -0.34 8.84
CA GLN A 10 17.02 0.63 9.51
C GLN A 10 16.55 2.07 9.28
N ALA A 11 16.11 2.40 8.06
CA ALA A 11 15.61 3.73 7.74
C ALA A 11 14.29 4.04 8.48
N ILE A 12 13.39 3.06 8.61
CA ILE A 12 12.17 3.19 9.40
C ILE A 12 12.52 3.46 10.86
N ALA A 13 13.40 2.66 11.45
CA ALA A 13 13.80 2.79 12.85
C ALA A 13 14.54 4.11 13.17
N GLN A 14 15.14 4.75 12.17
CA GLN A 14 15.86 6.02 12.30
C GLN A 14 14.99 7.25 12.02
N ALA A 15 13.82 7.07 11.39
CA ALA A 15 12.91 8.17 11.11
C ALA A 15 12.39 8.79 12.41
N ARG A 16 12.47 10.10 12.54
CA ARG A 16 12.13 10.83 13.77
C ARG A 16 10.65 11.13 13.89
N ASP A 17 9.98 11.26 12.75
CA ASP A 17 8.57 11.59 12.66
C ASP A 17 7.94 11.04 11.37
N GLU A 18 6.62 11.17 11.28
CA GLU A 18 5.83 10.72 10.13
C GLU A 18 6.24 11.44 8.84
N ASN A 19 6.68 12.70 8.92
CA ASN A 19 7.08 13.45 7.74
C ASN A 19 8.38 12.88 7.15
N GLU A 20 9.37 12.57 7.97
CA GLU A 20 10.62 11.92 7.54
C GLU A 20 10.34 10.53 6.96
N LEU A 21 9.47 9.76 7.63
CA LEU A 21 9.02 8.46 7.14
C LEU A 21 8.41 8.57 5.73
N ARG A 22 7.46 9.50 5.52
CA ARG A 22 6.81 9.71 4.22
C ARG A 22 7.76 10.25 3.16
N SER A 23 8.53 11.28 3.47
CA SER A 23 9.32 12.01 2.47
C SER A 23 10.60 11.30 2.04
N HIS A 24 11.19 10.48 2.91
CA HIS A 24 12.47 9.83 2.65
C HIS A 24 12.37 8.31 2.62
N VAL A 25 11.76 7.71 3.64
CA VAL A 25 11.73 6.25 3.76
C VAL A 25 10.79 5.65 2.72
N MET A 26 9.57 6.15 2.62
CA MET A 26 8.58 5.61 1.69
C MET A 26 8.97 5.77 0.21
N VAL A 27 9.76 6.79 -0.12
CA VAL A 27 10.36 6.94 -1.46
C VAL A 27 11.28 5.75 -1.77
N ARG A 28 12.21 5.43 -0.86
CA ARG A 28 13.12 4.28 -1.01
C ARG A 28 12.38 2.95 -1.03
N VAL A 29 11.31 2.81 -0.24
CA VAL A 29 10.46 1.63 -0.25
C VAL A 29 9.74 1.49 -1.60
N SER A 30 9.25 2.58 -2.18
CA SER A 30 8.61 2.53 -3.51
C SER A 30 9.59 2.12 -4.61
N GLU A 31 10.85 2.56 -4.52
CA GLU A 31 11.92 2.13 -5.42
C GLU A 31 12.23 0.64 -5.26
N TYR A 32 12.29 0.14 -4.02
CA TYR A 32 12.50 -1.29 -3.72
C TYR A 32 11.44 -2.18 -4.40
N PHE A 33 10.17 -1.79 -4.31
CA PHE A 33 9.07 -2.52 -4.95
C PHE A 33 8.86 -2.17 -6.43
N ALA A 34 9.74 -1.37 -7.03
CA ALA A 34 9.58 -0.84 -8.40
C ALA A 34 8.19 -0.22 -8.64
N ALA A 35 7.62 0.42 -7.62
CA ALA A 35 6.29 1.03 -7.63
C ALA A 35 6.37 2.52 -7.99
N GLN A 36 5.47 3.00 -8.85
CA GLN A 36 5.44 4.40 -9.31
C GLN A 36 4.52 5.28 -8.47
N ARG A 37 3.64 4.67 -7.67
CA ARG A 37 2.88 5.35 -6.61
C ARG A 37 3.01 4.56 -5.33
N TRP A 38 2.94 5.28 -4.24
CA TRP A 38 2.79 4.72 -2.91
C TRP A 38 1.87 5.61 -2.09
N GLY A 39 1.33 5.06 -1.00
CA GLY A 39 0.61 5.81 0.01
C GLY A 39 0.74 5.15 1.36
N LEU A 40 0.88 5.95 2.40
CA LEU A 40 0.75 5.54 3.80
C LEU A 40 -0.45 6.29 4.37
N PHE A 41 -1.46 5.60 4.88
CA PHE A 41 -2.71 6.20 5.31
C PHE A 41 -3.03 5.76 6.73
N PHE A 42 -3.33 6.73 7.60
CA PHE A 42 -3.91 6.49 8.91
C PHE A 42 -5.38 6.89 8.85
N PHE A 43 -6.28 6.01 9.30
CA PHE A 43 -7.72 6.18 9.07
C PHE A 43 -8.33 7.33 9.87
N ASP A 44 -7.75 7.67 11.02
CA ASP A 44 -8.11 8.82 11.86
C ASP A 44 -7.68 10.17 11.24
N GLN A 45 -6.66 10.16 10.39
CA GLN A 45 -6.14 11.35 9.71
C GLN A 45 -6.79 11.62 8.35
N LEU A 46 -7.68 10.75 7.85
CA LEU A 46 -8.32 10.96 6.56
C LEU A 46 -9.20 12.22 6.63
N PRO A 47 -8.86 13.32 5.92
CA PRO A 47 -9.61 14.56 6.01
C PRO A 47 -11.04 14.36 5.52
N SER A 48 -11.91 15.29 5.92
CA SER A 48 -13.10 15.66 5.12
C SER A 48 -12.63 16.26 3.78
N ILE A 49 -12.11 15.41 2.90
CA ILE A 49 -11.49 15.75 1.63
C ILE A 49 -12.54 16.36 0.66
N GLU A 50 -12.12 17.30 -0.19
CA GLU A 50 -12.90 17.92 -1.28
C GLU A 50 -13.73 16.91 -2.09
N ILE A 51 -14.93 17.30 -2.52
CA ILE A 51 -15.99 16.43 -3.05
C ILE A 51 -15.52 15.46 -4.16
N ASN A 52 -14.64 15.90 -5.08
CA ASN A 52 -14.16 15.05 -6.17
C ASN A 52 -13.12 14.01 -5.71
N ILE A 53 -12.21 14.41 -4.82
CA ILE A 53 -11.21 13.49 -4.25
C ILE A 53 -11.92 12.54 -3.25
N ARG A 54 -13.00 12.97 -2.61
CA ARG A 54 -13.89 12.13 -1.78
C ARG A 54 -14.43 10.95 -2.58
N GLY A 55 -14.78 11.11 -3.86
CA GLY A 55 -15.29 10.01 -4.69
C GLY A 55 -14.27 8.88 -4.87
N ILE A 56 -13.04 9.23 -5.26
CA ILE A 56 -11.96 8.26 -5.51
C ILE A 56 -11.50 7.62 -4.20
N VAL A 57 -11.31 8.42 -3.15
CA VAL A 57 -10.90 7.91 -1.82
C VAL A 57 -11.99 7.03 -1.22
N LYS A 58 -13.27 7.40 -1.37
CA LYS A 58 -14.40 6.57 -0.93
C LYS A 58 -14.42 5.21 -1.63
N LEU A 59 -14.19 5.16 -2.94
CA LEU A 59 -14.11 3.89 -3.66
C LEU A 59 -12.89 3.07 -3.23
N ALA A 60 -11.72 3.72 -3.06
CA ALA A 60 -10.50 3.05 -2.60
C ALA A 60 -10.64 2.45 -1.19
N LEU A 61 -11.40 3.09 -0.31
CA LEU A 61 -11.68 2.62 1.06
C LEU A 61 -13.03 1.90 1.21
N SER A 62 -13.69 1.56 0.10
CA SER A 62 -14.97 0.85 0.14
C SER A 62 -14.73 -0.65 0.16
N VAL A 63 -15.02 -1.31 1.28
CA VAL A 63 -14.97 -2.78 1.37
C VAL A 63 -15.87 -3.45 0.31
N GLU A 64 -16.98 -2.83 -0.10
CA GLU A 64 -17.86 -3.39 -1.14
C GLU A 64 -17.25 -3.37 -2.56
N HIS A 65 -16.41 -2.37 -2.87
CA HIS A 65 -15.95 -2.09 -4.23
C HIS A 65 -14.48 -2.45 -4.44
N ASN A 66 -13.65 -2.31 -3.41
CA ASN A 66 -12.23 -2.58 -3.46
C ASN A 66 -11.91 -3.90 -2.72
N PRO A 67 -11.71 -5.01 -3.45
CA PRO A 67 -11.41 -6.30 -2.83
C PRO A 67 -10.07 -6.32 -2.09
N VAL A 68 -9.09 -5.53 -2.54
CA VAL A 68 -7.79 -5.38 -1.84
C VAL A 68 -8.01 -4.75 -0.47
N PHE A 69 -8.81 -3.68 -0.39
CA PHE A 69 -9.13 -3.04 0.89
C PHE A 69 -10.00 -3.93 1.78
N ARG A 70 -10.98 -4.63 1.22
CA ARG A 70 -11.77 -5.63 1.96
C ARG A 70 -10.88 -6.66 2.62
N TYR A 71 -9.94 -7.23 1.87
CA TYR A 71 -9.01 -8.23 2.39
C TYR A 71 -8.17 -7.68 3.55
N LEU A 72 -7.69 -6.44 3.44
CA LEU A 72 -6.97 -5.79 4.54
C LEU A 72 -7.82 -5.68 5.81
N VAL A 73 -9.09 -5.29 5.68
CA VAL A 73 -10.02 -5.16 6.82
C VAL A 73 -10.37 -6.52 7.43
N GLU A 74 -10.53 -7.56 6.62
CA GLU A 74 -10.93 -8.89 7.09
C GLU A 74 -9.77 -9.69 7.69
N HIS A 75 -8.56 -9.54 7.14
CA HIS A 75 -7.43 -10.42 7.45
C HIS A 75 -6.27 -9.73 8.15
N HIS A 76 -6.19 -8.39 8.11
CA HIS A 76 -5.03 -7.63 8.61
C HIS A 76 -3.71 -8.21 8.07
N ALA A 77 -3.65 -8.51 6.78
CA ALA A 77 -2.53 -9.17 6.13
C ALA A 77 -2.25 -8.56 4.74
N PRO A 78 -0.99 -8.50 4.28
CA PRO A 78 -0.68 -7.97 2.95
C PRO A 78 -1.29 -8.78 1.82
N VAL A 79 -1.61 -8.08 0.73
CA VAL A 79 -2.27 -8.67 -0.44
C VAL A 79 -1.96 -7.85 -1.69
N HIS A 80 -1.95 -8.52 -2.85
CA HIS A 80 -1.98 -7.86 -4.15
C HIS A 80 -3.24 -8.27 -4.92
N GLU A 81 -3.62 -7.45 -5.89
CA GLU A 81 -4.87 -7.63 -6.63
C GLU A 81 -4.99 -9.00 -7.32
N GLU A 82 -3.87 -9.55 -7.83
CA GLU A 82 -3.86 -10.77 -8.66
C GLU A 82 -3.93 -12.04 -7.78
N LEU A 83 -3.79 -11.90 -6.46
CA LEU A 83 -4.12 -12.94 -5.49
C LEU A 83 -5.65 -13.10 -5.32
N LEU A 84 -6.40 -12.01 -5.56
CA LEU A 84 -7.85 -11.94 -5.34
C LEU A 84 -8.65 -12.02 -6.64
N LEU A 85 -8.05 -11.61 -7.75
CA LEU A 85 -8.70 -11.42 -9.03
C LEU A 85 -7.90 -12.09 -10.15
N PRO A 86 -8.56 -12.54 -11.24
CA PRO A 86 -7.85 -12.96 -12.44
C PRO A 86 -6.96 -11.84 -13.00
N PRO A 87 -5.81 -12.19 -13.63
CA PRO A 87 -4.90 -11.20 -14.19
C PRO A 87 -5.57 -10.16 -15.09
N GLY A 88 -5.26 -8.89 -14.84
CA GLY A 88 -5.79 -7.75 -15.60
C GLY A 88 -7.23 -7.33 -15.28
N MET A 89 -7.91 -7.97 -14.32
CA MET A 89 -9.26 -7.56 -13.88
C MET A 89 -9.26 -6.27 -13.06
N TRP A 90 -8.14 -5.92 -12.41
CA TRP A 90 -8.03 -4.72 -11.58
C TRP A 90 -8.47 -3.43 -12.30
N LYS A 91 -8.19 -3.30 -13.60
CA LYS A 91 -8.58 -2.13 -14.41
C LYS A 91 -10.09 -1.86 -14.47
N THR A 92 -10.92 -2.87 -14.20
CA THR A 92 -12.39 -2.76 -14.15
C THR A 92 -12.85 -2.13 -12.83
N ILE A 93 -12.04 -2.23 -11.79
CA ILE A 93 -12.27 -1.65 -10.46
C ILE A 93 -11.62 -0.26 -10.37
N CYS A 94 -10.39 -0.12 -10.90
CA CYS A 94 -9.66 1.14 -10.95
C CYS A 94 -9.26 1.49 -12.40
N SER A 95 -9.94 2.47 -12.99
CA SER A 95 -9.71 2.87 -14.38
C SER A 95 -8.42 3.66 -14.61
N ARG A 96 -7.74 4.10 -13.54
CA ARG A 96 -6.50 4.90 -13.61
C ARG A 96 -5.37 4.14 -14.31
N PHE A 97 -4.71 4.80 -15.25
CA PHE A 97 -3.56 4.23 -15.98
C PHE A 97 -2.34 4.01 -15.06
N ASP A 98 -2.14 4.87 -14.07
CA ASP A 98 -1.03 4.79 -13.12
C ASP A 98 -1.24 3.76 -11.99
N HIS A 99 -2.37 3.04 -12.00
CA HIS A 99 -2.73 1.97 -11.08
C HIS A 99 -2.95 0.66 -11.85
N GLY A 100 -1.90 0.15 -12.51
CA GLY A 100 -1.97 -1.10 -13.27
C GLY A 100 -2.06 -2.32 -12.36
N HIS A 101 -1.18 -2.39 -11.37
CA HIS A 101 -1.14 -3.41 -10.33
C HIS A 101 -1.09 -2.75 -8.96
N VAL A 102 -1.74 -3.36 -7.97
CA VAL A 102 -1.85 -2.80 -6.62
C VAL A 102 -1.50 -3.87 -5.60
N MET A 103 -0.67 -3.48 -4.65
CA MET A 103 -0.35 -4.25 -3.46
C MET A 103 -0.53 -3.36 -2.24
N ALA A 104 -1.11 -3.91 -1.17
CA ALA A 104 -1.34 -3.15 0.04
C ALA A 104 -1.13 -4.02 1.28
N GLY A 105 -0.76 -3.37 2.38
CA GLY A 105 -0.46 -3.99 3.66
C GLY A 105 -1.04 -3.19 4.82
N PRO A 106 -1.30 -3.85 5.96
CA PRO A 106 -1.94 -3.22 7.10
C PRO A 106 -0.94 -2.39 7.93
N ILE A 107 -1.43 -1.34 8.57
CA ILE A 107 -0.76 -0.70 9.71
C ILE A 107 -1.60 -1.02 10.94
N VAL A 108 -1.01 -1.71 11.91
CA VAL A 108 -1.73 -2.26 13.06
C VAL A 108 -1.13 -1.70 14.35
N SER A 109 -1.97 -1.17 15.23
CA SER A 109 -1.54 -0.74 16.56
C SER A 109 -2.57 -1.18 17.59
N ASN A 110 -2.11 -1.67 18.75
CA ASN A 110 -2.98 -2.18 19.81
C ASN A 110 -4.03 -3.21 19.31
N SER A 111 -3.60 -4.13 18.44
CA SER A 111 -4.46 -5.15 17.80
C SER A 111 -5.58 -4.59 16.90
N CYS A 112 -5.56 -3.30 16.57
CA CYS A 112 -6.50 -2.65 15.67
C CYS A 112 -5.82 -2.28 14.35
N LEU A 113 -6.53 -2.47 13.23
CA LEU A 113 -6.13 -1.89 11.96
C LEU A 113 -6.34 -0.37 12.01
N VAL A 114 -5.24 0.38 12.10
CA VAL A 114 -5.25 1.85 12.22
C VAL A 114 -4.97 2.55 10.90
N GLY A 115 -4.48 1.79 9.91
CA GLY A 115 -4.11 2.33 8.62
C GLY A 115 -3.73 1.28 7.60
N ALA A 116 -3.23 1.75 6.46
CA ALA A 116 -2.73 0.91 5.38
C ALA A 116 -1.56 1.58 4.67
N VAL A 117 -0.64 0.75 4.17
CA VAL A 117 0.36 1.14 3.18
C VAL A 117 0.00 0.51 1.84
N GLY A 118 0.13 1.26 0.75
CA GLY A 118 -0.21 0.80 -0.59
C GLY A 118 0.84 1.18 -1.61
N PHE A 119 1.03 0.34 -2.62
CA PHE A 119 1.95 0.51 -3.73
C PHE A 119 1.24 0.23 -5.04
N THR A 120 1.54 1.01 -6.07
CA THR A 120 1.05 0.72 -7.42
C THR A 120 2.18 0.67 -8.43
N ARG A 121 2.12 -0.33 -9.31
CA ARG A 121 2.89 -0.35 -10.55
C ARG A 121 1.99 0.11 -11.70
N VAL A 122 2.52 0.89 -12.64
CA VAL A 122 1.76 1.40 -13.80
C VAL A 122 1.40 0.27 -14.77
N ARG A 123 0.43 0.49 -15.66
CA ARG A 123 0.10 -0.52 -16.68
C ARG A 123 1.29 -0.81 -17.58
N GLY A 124 1.44 -2.08 -17.95
CA GLY A 124 2.54 -2.57 -18.82
C GLY A 124 3.77 -3.03 -18.05
N THR A 125 3.83 -2.83 -16.73
CA THR A 125 4.80 -3.51 -15.86
C THR A 125 4.27 -4.86 -15.39
N PRO A 126 5.12 -5.77 -14.90
CA PRO A 126 4.67 -6.99 -14.24
C PRO A 126 3.82 -6.72 -12.99
N ALA A 127 2.94 -7.67 -12.66
CA ALA A 127 2.21 -7.71 -11.40
C ALA A 127 3.14 -7.89 -10.19
N PHE A 128 2.61 -7.69 -8.98
CA PHE A 128 3.30 -8.07 -7.75
C PHE A 128 3.29 -9.59 -7.59
N GLU A 129 4.37 -10.15 -7.05
CA GLU A 129 4.55 -11.58 -6.86
C GLU A 129 4.63 -11.99 -5.37
N ALA A 130 4.74 -13.30 -5.12
CA ALA A 130 4.76 -13.83 -3.76
C ALA A 130 5.91 -13.25 -2.90
N GLN A 131 7.07 -12.98 -3.50
CA GLN A 131 8.19 -12.36 -2.78
C GLN A 131 7.87 -10.90 -2.39
N ASP A 132 7.21 -10.15 -3.26
CA ASP A 132 6.76 -8.78 -2.93
C ASP A 132 5.85 -8.78 -1.69
N ILE A 133 4.97 -9.78 -1.56
CA ILE A 133 4.08 -9.95 -0.40
C ILE A 133 4.84 -10.33 0.86
N ALA A 134 5.81 -11.22 0.76
CA ALA A 134 6.66 -11.59 1.90
C ALA A 134 7.44 -10.38 2.42
N ASP A 135 8.00 -9.59 1.52
CA ASP A 135 8.76 -8.39 1.84
C ASP A 135 7.86 -7.28 2.42
N LEU A 136 6.66 -7.12 1.86
CA LEU A 136 5.67 -6.20 2.41
C LEU A 136 5.19 -6.62 3.80
N SER A 137 5.07 -7.92 4.05
CA SER A 137 4.74 -8.43 5.40
C SER A 137 5.78 -7.99 6.42
N ALA A 138 7.07 -8.15 6.09
CA ALA A 138 8.13 -7.68 6.96
C ALA A 138 8.12 -6.16 7.11
N LEU A 139 7.90 -5.41 6.03
CA LEU A 139 7.77 -3.95 6.10
C LEU A 139 6.62 -3.51 7.03
N CYS A 140 5.44 -4.14 6.93
CA CYS A 140 4.29 -3.81 7.78
C CYS A 140 4.58 -4.05 9.26
N LEU A 141 5.35 -5.10 9.60
CA LEU A 141 5.80 -5.36 10.97
C LEU A 141 6.73 -4.26 11.51
N HIS A 142 7.52 -3.63 10.64
CA HIS A 142 8.45 -2.56 11.05
C HIS A 142 7.80 -1.16 11.03
N LEU A 143 6.76 -0.96 10.22
CA LEU A 143 5.99 0.30 10.16
C LEU A 143 4.94 0.41 11.28
N SER A 144 4.44 -0.72 11.77
CA SER A 144 3.41 -0.82 12.83
C SER A 144 4.03 -0.72 14.22
#